data_AF-A0AAD7GEU5-F1
#
_entry.id   AF-A0AAD7GEU5-F1
#
_cell.length_a   1.000
_cell.length_b   1.000
_cell.length_c   1.000
_cell.angle_alpha   90.00
_cell.angle_beta   90.00
_cell.angle_gamma   90.00
#
_symmetry.space_group_name_H-M   'P 1'
#
loop_
_entity.id
_entity.type
_entity.pdbx_description
1 polymer ?
#
loop_
_entity_poly.entity_id
_entity_poly.type
_entity_poly.pdbx_seq_one_letter_code
_entity_poly.pdbx_strand_id
1 'polypeptide(L)'
;DLHGVDLTVQDWDAIAFVSDWLLHFCSATSQMSTTSRPMLSSTHSTFHGLQRTLKDKLSALPPELPAELVEGLTKAHQKLSDYYYKYDQSPFYIWAARRC
;
A
#
# COMPACT_ATOMS: atom_id res chain seq x y z
N ASP A 1 8.04 9.39 -28.88
CA ASP A 1 7.62 8.43 -29.91
C ASP A 1 7.47 7.08 -29.23
N LEU A 2 6.25 6.55 -29.13
CA LEU A 2 5.92 5.32 -28.37
C LEU A 2 5.79 4.09 -29.29
N HIS A 3 6.16 4.23 -30.56
CA HIS A 3 6.20 3.14 -31.52
C HIS A 3 7.34 2.17 -31.21
N GLY A 4 7.08 1.19 -30.36
CA GLY A 4 8.04 0.12 -30.07
C GLY A 4 7.74 -0.75 -28.85
N VAL A 5 6.78 -0.37 -28.00
CA VAL A 5 6.38 -1.19 -26.86
C VAL A 5 4.99 -1.76 -27.15
N ASP A 6 4.95 -2.91 -27.82
CA ASP A 6 3.71 -3.66 -28.00
C ASP A 6 3.44 -4.40 -26.69
N LEU A 7 2.68 -3.76 -25.80
CA LEU A 7 2.33 -4.31 -24.49
C LEU A 7 1.35 -5.47 -24.69
N THR A 8 1.67 -6.61 -24.12
CA THR A 8 0.77 -7.76 -24.11
C THR A 8 -0.46 -7.47 -23.24
N VAL A 9 -1.51 -8.27 -23.38
CA VAL A 9 -2.67 -8.19 -22.48
C VAL A 9 -2.25 -8.36 -21.00
N GLN A 10 -1.28 -9.25 -20.74
CA GLN A 10 -0.75 -9.46 -19.38
C GLN A 10 -0.04 -8.21 -18.84
N ASP A 11 0.69 -7.48 -19.69
CA ASP A 11 1.33 -6.23 -19.28
C ASP A 11 0.29 -5.15 -18.95
N TRP A 12 -0.79 -5.06 -19.73
CA TRP A 12 -1.90 -4.17 -19.44
C TRP A 12 -2.63 -4.53 -18.15
N ASP A 13 -2.83 -5.81 -17.88
CA ASP A 13 -3.43 -6.29 -16.62
C ASP A 13 -2.53 -5.94 -15.42
N ALA A 14 -1.22 -6.13 -15.56
CA ALA A 14 -0.25 -5.74 -14.54
C ALA A 14 -0.25 -4.22 -14.28
N ILE A 15 -0.29 -3.41 -15.34
CA ILE A 15 -0.36 -1.94 -15.25
C ILE A 15 -1.66 -1.50 -14.57
N ALA A 16 -2.81 -2.06 -14.99
CA ALA A 16 -4.11 -1.74 -14.40
C ALA A 16 -4.13 -2.08 -12.91
N PHE A 17 -3.57 -3.24 -12.56
CA PHE A 17 -3.47 -3.70 -11.19
C PHE A 17 -2.62 -2.80 -10.29
N VAL A 18 -1.44 -2.39 -10.76
CA VAL A 18 -0.54 -1.47 -10.05
C VAL A 18 -1.18 -0.09 -9.94
N SER A 19 -1.81 0.39 -11.01
CA SER A 19 -2.50 1.68 -11.04
C SER A 19 -3.65 1.74 -10.04
N ASP A 20 -4.45 0.67 -9.93
CA ASP A 20 -5.51 0.57 -8.92
C ASP A 20 -4.95 0.62 -7.50
N TRP A 21 -3.84 -0.07 -7.23
CA TRP A 21 -3.21 0.00 -5.91
C TRP A 21 -2.64 1.40 -5.61
N LEU A 22 -1.99 2.02 -6.58
CA LEU A 22 -1.48 3.39 -6.45
C LEU A 22 -2.61 4.40 -6.21
N LEU A 23 -3.76 4.21 -6.85
CA LEU A 23 -4.93 5.05 -6.62
C LEU A 23 -5.44 4.92 -5.18
N HIS A 24 -5.55 3.70 -4.66
CA HIS A 24 -5.90 3.46 -3.26
C HIS A 24 -4.89 4.12 -2.30
N PHE A 25 -3.60 4.00 -2.60
CA PHE A 25 -2.53 4.62 -1.81
C PHE A 25 -2.62 6.16 -1.83
N CYS A 26 -2.79 6.77 -3.01
CA CYS A 26 -2.96 8.22 -3.16
C CYS A 26 -4.21 8.73 -2.44
N SER A 27 -5.33 8.00 -2.52
CA SER A 27 -6.56 8.35 -1.82
C SER A 27 -6.36 8.35 -0.30
N ALA A 28 -5.77 7.27 0.23
CA ALA A 28 -5.46 7.13 1.66
C ALA A 28 -4.54 8.24 2.17
N THR A 29 -3.46 8.55 1.45
CA THR A 29 -2.51 9.60 1.84
C THR A 29 -3.12 11.00 1.71
N SER A 30 -3.98 11.23 0.73
CA SER A 30 -4.73 12.50 0.60
C SER A 30 -5.67 12.72 1.79
N GLN A 31 -6.42 11.69 2.19
CA GLN A 31 -7.29 11.75 3.37
C GLN A 31 -6.50 12.01 4.67
N MET A 32 -5.34 11.37 4.83
CA MET A 32 -4.48 11.63 5.97
C MET A 32 -3.94 13.06 5.98
N SER A 33 -3.65 13.63 4.81
CA SER A 33 -3.10 14.97 4.65
C SER A 33 -4.12 16.09 4.90
N THR A 34 -5.42 15.83 4.65
CA THR A 34 -6.50 16.81 4.91
C THR A 34 -6.91 16.85 6.39
N THR A 35 -6.54 15.83 7.16
CA THR A 35 -6.91 15.76 8.58
C THR A 35 -5.97 16.64 9.41
N SER A 36 -6.44 17.82 9.84
CA SER A 36 -5.64 18.76 10.67
C SER A 36 -5.12 18.16 11.98
N ARG A 37 -5.78 17.11 12.48
CA ARG A 37 -5.34 16.29 13.63
C ARG A 37 -5.43 14.81 13.27
N PRO A 38 -4.37 14.20 12.70
CA PRO A 38 -4.38 12.79 12.41
C PRO A 38 -4.55 12.01 13.73
N MET A 39 -5.60 11.20 13.82
CA MET A 39 -5.73 10.25 14.92
C MET A 39 -4.79 9.08 14.66
N LEU A 40 -4.05 8.67 15.68
CA LEU A 40 -3.11 7.55 15.59
C LEU A 40 -3.82 6.26 15.16
N SER A 41 -5.03 6.03 15.70
CA SER A 41 -5.88 4.88 15.36
C SER A 41 -6.36 4.87 13.91
N SER A 42 -6.71 6.03 13.35
CA SER A 42 -7.12 6.11 11.93
C SER A 42 -5.93 5.92 11.01
N THR A 43 -4.79 6.53 11.33
CA THR A 43 -3.52 6.35 10.59
C THR A 43 -3.09 4.88 10.59
N HIS A 44 -3.13 4.23 11.74
CA HIS A 44 -2.83 2.81 11.90
C HIS A 44 -3.76 1.92 11.06
N SER A 45 -5.07 2.18 11.13
CA SER A 45 -6.07 1.43 10.35
C SER A 45 -5.87 1.59 8.84
N THR A 46 -5.51 2.80 8.40
CA THR A 46 -5.19 3.09 6.99
C THR A 46 -3.97 2.32 6.51
N PHE A 47 -2.87 2.32 7.27
CA PHE A 47 -1.67 1.54 6.91
C PHE A 47 -1.94 0.04 6.88
N HIS A 48 -2.67 -0.48 7.87
CA HIS A 48 -3.06 -1.88 7.90
C HIS A 48 -3.95 -2.26 6.70
N GLY A 49 -4.90 -1.39 6.34
CA GLY A 49 -5.73 -1.53 5.14
C GLY A 49 -4.88 -1.62 3.88
N LEU A 50 -3.97 -0.66 3.66
CA LEU A 50 -3.07 -0.64 2.50
C LEU A 50 -2.18 -1.89 2.41
N GLN A 51 -1.65 -2.35 3.55
CA GLN A 51 -0.83 -3.56 3.62
C GLN A 51 -1.63 -4.80 3.24
N ARG A 52 -2.85 -4.94 3.78
CA ARG A 52 -3.74 -6.06 3.46
C ARG A 52 -4.11 -6.08 1.98
N THR A 53 -4.53 -4.93 1.43
CA THR A 53 -4.87 -4.84 0.01
C THR A 53 -3.70 -5.19 -0.88
N LEU A 54 -2.48 -4.76 -0.53
CA LEU A 54 -1.26 -5.11 -1.27
C LEU A 54 -0.91 -6.60 -1.17
N LYS A 55 -1.12 -7.22 0.00
CA LYS A 55 -0.91 -8.66 0.19
C LYS A 55 -1.89 -9.49 -0.63
N ASP A 56 -3.17 -9.16 -0.59
CA ASP A 56 -4.22 -9.85 -1.35
C ASP A 56 -3.91 -9.74 -2.86
N LYS A 57 -3.51 -8.55 -3.29
CA LYS A 57 -2.98 -8.28 -4.62
C LYS A 57 -1.79 -9.18 -4.96
N LEU A 58 -0.71 -9.18 -4.16
CA LEU A 58 0.48 -10.02 -4.38
C LEU A 58 0.13 -11.51 -4.52
N SER A 59 -0.87 -11.99 -3.76
CA SER A 59 -1.30 -13.40 -3.81
C SER A 59 -2.08 -13.77 -5.08
N ALA A 60 -2.66 -12.79 -5.77
CA ALA A 60 -3.42 -12.97 -7.00
C ALA A 60 -2.55 -12.78 -8.27
N LEU A 61 -1.25 -12.50 -8.10
CA LEU A 61 -0.35 -12.28 -9.23
C LEU A 61 -0.10 -13.57 -10.02
N PRO A 62 -0.19 -13.55 -11.36
CA PRO A 62 0.23 -14.67 -12.18
C PRO A 62 1.75 -14.92 -12.06
N PRO A 63 2.19 -16.19 -12.14
CA PRO A 63 3.60 -16.56 -11.96
C PRO A 63 4.52 -16.07 -13.09
N GLU A 64 3.94 -15.62 -14.20
CA GLU A 64 4.64 -15.17 -15.42
C GLU A 64 5.02 -13.68 -15.38
N LEU A 65 4.76 -12.98 -14.27
CA LEU A 65 5.04 -11.56 -14.14
C LEU A 65 6.53 -11.23 -14.07
N PRO A 66 6.93 -10.04 -14.56
CA PRO A 66 8.30 -9.55 -14.44
C PRO A 66 8.76 -9.56 -12.98
N ALA A 67 9.91 -10.19 -12.71
CA ALA A 67 10.47 -10.31 -11.37
C ALA A 67 10.67 -8.94 -10.68
N GLU A 68 11.00 -7.91 -11.46
CA GLU A 68 11.15 -6.53 -10.98
C GLU A 68 9.85 -5.96 -10.40
N LEU A 69 8.70 -6.31 -10.98
CA LEU A 69 7.40 -5.86 -10.48
C LEU A 69 7.07 -6.53 -9.14
N VAL A 70 7.28 -7.84 -9.06
CA VAL A 70 7.09 -8.61 -7.83
C VAL A 70 7.99 -8.08 -6.72
N GLU A 71 9.26 -7.78 -7.02
CA GLU A 71 10.20 -7.19 -6.09
C GLU A 71 9.75 -5.80 -5.62
N GLY A 72 9.32 -4.94 -6.54
CA GLY A 72 8.82 -3.60 -6.24
C GLY A 72 7.62 -3.61 -5.29
N LEU A 73 6.63 -4.45 -5.58
CA LEU A 73 5.43 -4.62 -4.74
C LEU A 73 5.79 -5.23 -3.38
N THR A 74 6.72 -6.19 -3.34
CA THR A 74 7.20 -6.80 -2.09
C THR A 74 7.92 -5.77 -1.21
N LYS A 75 8.78 -4.92 -1.80
CA LYS A 75 9.44 -3.82 -1.08
C LYS A 75 8.44 -2.79 -0.57
N ALA A 76 7.41 -2.46 -1.35
CA ALA A 76 6.33 -1.57 -0.91
C ALA A 76 5.56 -2.17 0.29
N HIS A 77 5.26 -3.47 0.25
CA HIS A 77 4.62 -4.18 1.36
C HIS A 77 5.51 -4.16 2.61
N GLN A 78 6.80 -4.46 2.46
CA GLN A 78 7.76 -4.41 3.58
C GLN A 78 7.82 -3.00 4.18
N LYS A 79 7.89 -1.96 3.35
CA LYS A 79 7.94 -0.57 3.82
C LYS A 79 6.70 -0.19 4.62
N LEU A 80 5.51 -0.59 4.16
CA LEU A 80 4.26 -0.39 4.90
C LEU A 80 4.27 -1.14 6.23
N SER A 81 4.78 -2.37 6.24
CA SER A 81 4.95 -3.16 7.48
C SER A 81 5.90 -2.49 8.47
N ASP A 82 7.01 -1.91 7.99
CA ASP A 82 7.95 -1.20 8.84
C ASP A 82 7.32 0.06 9.47
N TYR A 83 6.51 0.79 8.70
CA TYR A 83 5.74 1.92 9.25
C TYR A 83 4.75 1.45 10.30
N TYR A 84 3.98 0.41 10.00
CA TYR A 84 3.03 -0.19 10.93
C TYR A 84 3.70 -0.57 12.26
N TYR A 85 4.82 -1.28 12.20
CA TYR A 85 5.55 -1.71 13.39
C TYR A 85 6.13 -0.55 14.20
N LYS A 86 6.60 0.52 13.55
CA LYS A 86 7.03 1.75 14.24
C LYS A 86 5.90 2.42 15.01
N TYR A 87 4.67 2.37 14.49
CA TYR A 87 3.50 2.90 15.19
C TYR A 87 3.07 2.00 16.36
N ASP A 88 3.18 0.69 16.22
CA ASP A 88 2.84 -0.28 17.27
C ASP A 88 3.83 -0.22 18.46
N GLN A 89 5.12 -0.05 18.18
CA GLN A 89 6.15 0.18 19.22
C GLN A 89 6.02 1.54 19.93
N SER A 90 5.16 2.43 19.43
CA SER A 90 4.97 3.74 20.03
C SER A 90 4.09 3.64 21.28
N PRO A 91 4.55 4.11 22.46
CA PRO A 91 3.75 4.09 23.68
C PRO A 91 2.52 5.01 23.62
N PHE A 92 2.40 5.84 22.57
CA PHE A 92 1.26 6.73 22.36
C PHE A 92 -0.03 5.98 22.02
N TYR A 93 0.05 4.78 21.41
CA TYR A 93 -1.12 3.92 21.17
C TYR A 93 -1.78 3.49 22.50
N ILE A 94 -0.97 3.12 23.50
CA ILE A 94 -1.45 2.72 24.83
C ILE A 94 -2.03 3.92 25.60
N TRP A 95 -1.50 5.13 25.38
CA TRP A 95 -1.97 6.34 26.05
C TRP A 95 -3.33 6.83 25.57
N ALA A 96 -3.66 6.67 24.28
CA ALA A 96 -4.96 7.03 23.74
C ALA A 96 -6.07 6.05 24.16
N ALA A 97 -5.74 4.76 24.34
CA ALA A 97 -6.70 3.72 24.75
C ALA A 97 -7.01 3.71 26.26
N ARG A 98 -6.19 4.38 27.10
CA ARG A 98 -6.36 4.44 28.56
C ARG A 98 -7.20 5.61 29.08
N ARG A 99 -7.78 6.43 28.19
CA ARG A 99 -8.63 7.58 28.56
C ARG A 99 -10.09 7.48 28.08
N CYS A 100 -10.56 6.28 27.75
CA CYS A 100 -11.99 5.99 27.72
C CYS A 100 -12.42 5.41 29.07
#